data_AF-A0A920MPV0-F1
#
_entry.id   AF-A0A920MPV0-F1
#
_cell.length_a   1.000
_cell.length_b   1.000
_cell.length_c   1.000
_cell.angle_alpha   90.00
_cell.angle_beta   90.00
_cell.angle_gamma   90.00
#
_symmetry.space_group_name_H-M   'P 1'
#
loop_
_entity.id
_entity.type
_entity.pdbx_description
1 polymer ?
#
loop_
_entity_poly.entity_id
_entity_poly.type
_entity_poly.pdbx_seq_one_letter_code
_entity_poly.pdbx_strand_id
1 'polypeptide(L)'
;MNKQFNFSNHIFVIAAILFFLSCAAVMSPPGGPKDITPPELIETFPKDGTVNYKGSLIELQFSEYIDESSIDRAIHILPTLKTKPELIYKDKKILIGLPDSLEKDQTYIVVINRNLSDENKVKLLKVSKLPFLRETRLTKVLFQEKHIIQNHQRFIFGKYKMNLTH
;
A
#
# COMPACT_ATOMS: atom_id res chain seq x y z
N MET A 1 -74.49 -44.18 30.41
CA MET A 1 -73.73 -42.92 30.58
C MET A 1 -72.98 -42.67 29.29
N ASN A 2 -73.57 -41.86 28.43
CA ASN A 2 -73.24 -41.83 27.01
C ASN A 2 -72.32 -40.63 26.80
N LYS A 3 -71.00 -40.83 26.86
CA LYS A 3 -70.05 -39.78 26.48
C LYS A 3 -70.15 -39.61 24.97
N GLN A 4 -70.94 -38.63 24.52
CA GLN A 4 -70.88 -38.18 23.14
C GLN A 4 -69.47 -37.64 22.89
N PHE A 5 -68.65 -38.44 22.23
CA PHE A 5 -67.26 -38.12 21.93
C PHE A 5 -67.27 -37.06 20.82
N ASN A 6 -67.12 -35.79 21.20
CA ASN A 6 -67.17 -34.64 20.30
C ASN A 6 -65.93 -34.60 19.39
N PHE A 7 -65.93 -35.43 18.34
CA PHE A 7 -64.83 -35.61 17.39
C PHE A 7 -64.36 -34.28 16.76
N SER A 8 -65.30 -33.34 16.54
CA SER A 8 -65.03 -32.00 16.00
C SER A 8 -64.08 -31.17 16.88
N ASN A 9 -64.18 -31.26 18.21
CA ASN A 9 -63.31 -30.52 19.12
C ASN A 9 -61.89 -31.07 19.15
N HIS A 10 -61.73 -32.39 18.96
CA HIS A 10 -60.41 -33.02 18.90
C HIS A 10 -59.64 -32.65 17.64
N ILE A 11 -60.33 -32.57 16.49
CA ILE A 11 -59.72 -32.09 15.23
C ILE A 11 -59.22 -30.66 15.39
N PHE A 12 -60.00 -29.79 16.05
CA PHE A 12 -59.61 -28.39 16.25
C PHE A 12 -58.39 -28.25 17.16
N VAL A 13 -58.32 -29.05 18.22
CA VAL A 13 -57.15 -29.08 19.13
C VAL A 13 -55.91 -29.61 18.43
N ILE A 14 -56.03 -30.66 17.60
CA ILE A 14 -54.90 -31.20 16.82
C ILE A 14 -54.42 -30.18 15.77
N ALA A 15 -55.33 -29.51 15.08
CA ALA A 15 -54.99 -28.46 14.10
C ALA A 15 -54.28 -27.27 14.76
N ALA A 16 -54.72 -26.86 15.96
CA ALA A 16 -54.06 -25.81 16.72
C ALA A 16 -52.63 -26.22 17.12
N ILE A 17 -52.42 -27.46 17.59
CA ILE A 17 -51.09 -27.98 17.94
C ILE A 17 -50.16 -27.99 16.71
N LEU A 18 -50.67 -28.42 15.55
CA LEU A 18 -49.89 -28.41 14.30
C LEU A 18 -49.51 -27.00 13.84
N PHE A 19 -50.35 -26.00 14.09
CA PHE A 19 -50.06 -24.60 13.76
C PHE A 19 -48.90 -24.03 14.59
N PHE A 20 -48.78 -24.40 15.87
CA PHE A 20 -47.68 -23.97 16.74
C PHE A 20 -46.37 -24.73 16.51
N LEU A 21 -46.38 -25.87 15.79
CA LEU A 21 -45.17 -26.60 15.39
C LEU A 21 -44.50 -26.03 14.13
N SER A 22 -45.16 -25.10 13.43
CA SER A 22 -44.60 -24.38 12.28
C SER A 22 -43.67 -23.25 12.74
N CYS A 23 -42.54 -23.59 13.36
CA CYS A 23 -41.47 -22.64 13.61
C CYS A 23 -40.59 -22.54 12.35
N ALA A 24 -40.78 -21.49 11.56
CA ALA A 24 -39.88 -21.18 10.45
C ALA A 24 -38.55 -20.65 11.00
N ALA A 25 -37.51 -21.47 11.00
CA ALA A 25 -36.16 -21.03 11.34
C ALA A 25 -35.64 -20.10 10.23
N VAL A 26 -35.63 -18.79 10.48
CA VAL A 26 -35.04 -17.80 9.57
C VAL A 26 -33.52 -17.91 9.69
N MET A 27 -32.92 -18.68 8.77
CA MET A 27 -31.47 -18.66 8.59
C MET A 27 -31.12 -17.52 7.62
N SER A 28 -30.10 -16.73 7.96
CA SER A 28 -29.54 -15.76 7.01
C SER A 28 -29.10 -16.49 5.74
N PRO A 29 -29.29 -15.90 4.55
CA PRO A 29 -28.75 -16.50 3.34
C PRO A 29 -27.24 -16.73 3.52
N PRO A 30 -26.69 -17.83 2.99
CA PRO A 30 -25.25 -18.01 2.97
C PRO A 30 -24.62 -16.79 2.29
N GLY A 31 -23.57 -16.24 2.91
CA GLY A 31 -22.84 -15.11 2.34
C GLY A 31 -22.22 -15.46 0.99
N GLY A 32 -21.82 -14.42 0.24
CA GLY A 32 -21.05 -14.60 -0.98
C GLY A 32 -19.69 -15.27 -0.73
N PRO A 33 -18.98 -15.67 -1.80
CA PRO A 33 -17.62 -16.18 -1.67
C PRO A 33 -16.73 -15.16 -0.96
N LYS A 34 -15.82 -15.65 -0.12
CA LYS A 34 -14.84 -14.81 0.56
C LYS A 34 -13.90 -14.19 -0.46
N ASP A 35 -13.61 -12.90 -0.31
CA ASP A 35 -12.56 -12.24 -1.08
C ASP A 35 -11.17 -12.75 -0.65
N ILE A 36 -10.36 -13.05 -1.66
CA ILE A 36 -9.01 -13.61 -1.53
C ILE A 36 -8.00 -12.86 -2.41
N THR A 37 -8.42 -11.76 -3.04
CA THR A 37 -7.57 -10.96 -3.92
C THR A 37 -6.55 -10.20 -3.08
N PRO A 38 -5.23 -10.32 -3.34
CA PRO A 38 -4.25 -9.54 -2.60
C PRO A 38 -4.26 -8.07 -3.00
N PRO A 39 -4.04 -7.14 -2.06
CA PRO A 39 -3.81 -5.74 -2.41
C PRO A 39 -2.52 -5.61 -3.23
N GLU A 40 -2.48 -4.65 -4.15
CA GLU A 40 -1.33 -4.36 -5.00
C GLU A 40 -0.93 -2.90 -4.86
N LEU A 41 0.39 -2.62 -4.89
CA LEU A 41 0.92 -1.27 -4.96
C LEU A 41 0.84 -0.80 -6.42
N ILE A 42 -0.07 0.13 -6.71
CA ILE A 42 -0.36 0.62 -8.07
C ILE A 42 0.57 1.76 -8.46
N GLU A 43 0.80 2.70 -7.54
CA GLU A 43 1.55 3.91 -7.82
C GLU A 43 2.34 4.36 -6.60
N THR A 44 3.49 5.00 -6.85
CA THR A 44 4.31 5.62 -5.82
C THR A 44 4.66 7.03 -6.24
N PHE A 45 4.59 7.95 -5.28
CA PHE A 45 5.19 9.27 -5.41
C PHE A 45 6.19 9.48 -4.28
N PRO A 46 7.47 9.81 -4.56
CA PRO A 46 8.06 9.89 -5.89
C PRO A 46 8.05 8.53 -6.59
N LYS A 47 8.20 8.55 -7.92
CA LYS A 47 8.28 7.32 -8.71
C LYS A 47 9.46 6.48 -8.23
N ASP A 48 9.33 5.16 -8.26
CA ASP A 48 10.42 4.25 -7.90
C ASP A 48 11.73 4.59 -8.65
N GLY A 49 12.85 4.56 -7.93
CA GLY A 49 14.17 4.93 -8.45
C GLY A 49 14.39 6.43 -8.65
N THR A 50 13.51 7.30 -8.12
CA THR A 50 13.72 8.75 -8.22
C THR A 50 15.02 9.17 -7.54
N VAL A 51 15.87 9.81 -8.34
CA VAL A 51 17.05 10.51 -7.87
C VAL A 51 16.68 11.94 -7.49
N ASN A 52 17.44 12.54 -6.58
CA ASN A 52 17.33 13.95 -6.23
C ASN A 52 15.99 14.36 -5.58
N TYR A 53 15.47 13.50 -4.71
CA TYR A 53 14.22 13.75 -4.02
C TYR A 53 14.37 14.79 -2.90
N LYS A 54 13.60 15.89 -3.00
CA LYS A 54 13.61 17.02 -2.05
C LYS A 54 12.32 17.18 -1.25
N GLY A 55 11.28 16.42 -1.58
CA GLY A 55 10.00 16.50 -0.87
C GLY A 55 10.06 15.84 0.50
N SER A 56 9.07 16.13 1.34
CA SER A 56 8.92 15.57 2.70
C SER A 56 7.90 14.45 2.78
N LEU A 57 7.33 14.01 1.66
CA LEU A 57 6.20 13.07 1.64
C LEU A 57 6.44 11.93 0.64
N ILE A 58 6.21 10.69 1.03
CA ILE A 58 6.11 9.58 0.08
C ILE A 58 4.65 9.11 0.09
N GLU A 59 4.03 9.00 -1.08
CA GLU A 59 2.68 8.49 -1.25
C GLU A 59 2.74 7.10 -1.90
N LEU A 60 1.98 6.18 -1.33
CA LEU A 60 1.81 4.82 -1.80
C LEU A 60 0.32 4.60 -2.10
N GLN A 61 -0.02 4.38 -3.37
CA GLN A 61 -1.38 4.11 -3.82
C GLN A 61 -1.58 2.60 -4.00
N PHE A 62 -2.64 2.06 -3.40
CA PHE A 62 -2.99 0.64 -3.48
C PHE A 62 -4.25 0.37 -4.31
N SER A 63 -4.42 -0.86 -4.75
CA SER A 63 -5.62 -1.34 -5.45
C SER A 63 -6.86 -1.40 -4.56
N GLU A 64 -6.66 -1.57 -3.26
CA GLU A 64 -7.70 -1.84 -2.27
C GLU A 64 -7.49 -1.01 -1.01
N TYR A 65 -8.51 -0.99 -0.15
CA TYR A 65 -8.40 -0.41 1.18
C TYR A 65 -7.50 -1.30 2.05
N ILE A 66 -6.57 -0.67 2.76
CA ILE A 66 -5.58 -1.33 3.62
C ILE A 66 -6.05 -1.31 5.06
N ASP A 67 -5.85 -2.44 5.76
CA ASP A 67 -6.01 -2.51 7.21
C ASP A 67 -4.98 -1.61 7.89
N GLU A 68 -5.45 -0.47 8.40
CA GLU A 68 -4.62 0.55 9.04
C GLU A 68 -3.76 -0.02 10.18
N SER A 69 -4.31 -1.00 10.92
CA SER A 69 -3.61 -1.63 12.04
C SER A 69 -2.38 -2.43 11.60
N SER A 70 -2.27 -2.76 10.31
CA SER A 70 -1.15 -3.51 9.72
C SER A 70 0.01 -2.62 9.26
N ILE A 71 -0.27 -1.34 8.97
CA ILE A 71 0.65 -0.39 8.32
C ILE A 71 1.95 -0.24 9.11
N ASP A 72 1.82 0.04 10.41
CA ASP A 72 2.94 0.32 11.31
C ASP A 72 3.98 -0.81 11.38
N ARG A 73 3.54 -2.07 11.23
CA ARG A 73 4.41 -3.25 11.26
C ARG A 73 4.96 -3.61 9.88
N ALA A 74 4.35 -3.11 8.83
CA ALA A 74 4.63 -3.49 7.45
C ALA A 74 5.59 -2.54 6.74
N ILE A 75 5.58 -1.25 7.09
CA ILE A 75 6.37 -0.21 6.42
C ILE A 75 7.61 0.13 7.24
N HIS A 76 8.78 0.01 6.61
CA HIS A 76 10.08 0.31 7.21
C HIS A 76 10.90 1.17 6.26
N ILE A 77 11.77 2.02 6.79
CA ILE A 77 12.74 2.78 5.98
C ILE A 77 14.14 2.32 6.35
N LEU A 78 14.93 1.99 5.33
CA LEU A 78 16.33 1.62 5.47
C LEU A 78 17.23 2.74 4.94
N PRO A 79 18.37 3.03 5.61
CA PRO A 79 18.69 2.59 6.97
C PRO A 79 17.68 3.14 7.99
N THR A 80 17.59 2.49 9.15
CA THR A 80 16.65 2.86 10.20
C THR A 80 16.83 4.32 10.61
N LEU A 81 15.73 5.06 10.65
CA LEU A 81 15.73 6.48 10.99
C LEU A 81 15.83 6.70 12.50
N LYS A 82 16.49 7.78 12.90
CA LYS A 82 16.51 8.23 14.31
C LYS A 82 15.12 8.65 14.78
N THR A 83 14.35 9.26 13.89
CA THR A 83 12.98 9.72 14.14
C THR A 83 12.02 8.85 13.33
N LYS A 84 10.98 8.30 13.98
CA LYS A 84 9.96 7.50 13.28
C LYS A 84 9.26 8.39 12.23
N PRO A 85 9.07 7.92 10.99
CA PRO A 85 8.29 8.66 10.01
C PRO A 85 6.82 8.73 10.45
N GLU A 86 6.14 9.80 10.05
CA GLU A 86 4.69 9.90 10.23
C GLU A 86 4.00 9.05 9.16
N LEU A 87 3.03 8.23 9.54
CA LEU A 87 2.26 7.40 8.62
C LEU A 87 0.79 7.82 8.72
N ILE A 88 0.24 8.29 7.60
CA ILE A 88 -1.16 8.71 7.50
C ILE A 88 -1.82 7.85 6.44
N TYR A 89 -2.88 7.14 6.84
CA TYR A 89 -3.72 6.38 5.93
C TYR A 89 -4.95 7.18 5.54
N LYS A 90 -5.22 7.28 4.23
CA LYS A 90 -6.40 7.94 3.70
C LYS A 90 -6.83 7.31 2.39
N ASP A 91 -8.10 6.92 2.31
CA ASP A 91 -8.66 6.22 1.15
C ASP A 91 -7.85 4.96 0.82
N LYS A 92 -7.30 4.86 -0.39
CA LYS A 92 -6.40 3.75 -0.79
C LYS A 92 -4.93 4.19 -0.81
N LYS A 93 -4.59 5.22 -0.02
CA LYS A 93 -3.26 5.84 0.01
C LYS A 93 -2.65 5.77 1.39
N ILE A 94 -1.36 5.47 1.44
CA ILE A 94 -0.52 5.65 2.63
C ILE A 94 0.47 6.77 2.35
N LEU A 95 0.43 7.80 3.19
CA LEU A 95 1.35 8.92 3.16
C LEU A 95 2.42 8.73 4.24
N ILE A 96 3.68 8.83 3.84
CA ILE A 96 4.84 8.70 4.71
C ILE A 96 5.50 10.06 4.82
N GLY A 97 5.32 10.73 5.95
CA GLY A 97 6.01 11.95 6.32
C GLY A 97 7.46 11.66 6.66
N LEU A 98 8.37 12.13 5.82
CA LEU A 98 9.81 12.03 6.01
C LEU A 98 10.29 13.08 7.02
N PRO A 99 11.04 12.68 8.05
CA PRO A 99 11.56 13.63 9.03
C PRO A 99 12.64 14.53 8.41
N ASP A 100 12.75 15.76 8.91
CA ASP A 100 13.80 16.70 8.48
C ASP A 100 15.21 16.25 8.86
N SER A 101 15.33 15.28 9.77
CA SER A 101 16.59 14.68 10.23
C SER A 101 17.24 13.70 9.23
N LEU A 102 16.66 13.50 8.06
CA LEU A 102 17.28 12.70 7.00
C LEU A 102 18.58 13.33 6.53
N GLU A 103 19.62 12.50 6.46
CA GLU A 103 20.92 12.87 5.94
C GLU A 103 20.81 13.15 4.44
N LYS A 104 21.58 14.15 3.99
CA LYS A 104 21.61 14.52 2.57
C LYS A 104 22.60 13.65 1.81
N ASP A 105 22.38 13.55 0.50
CA ASP A 105 23.17 12.76 -0.45
C ASP A 105 23.25 11.27 -0.05
N GLN A 106 22.18 10.80 0.60
CA GLN A 106 22.02 9.43 1.10
C GLN A 106 20.82 8.74 0.44
N THR A 107 21.02 7.46 0.08
CA THR A 107 19.95 6.61 -0.45
C THR A 107 19.19 5.98 0.70
N TYR A 108 17.86 6.10 0.65
CA TYR A 108 16.93 5.45 1.55
C TYR A 108 16.05 4.47 0.77
N ILE A 109 15.53 3.45 1.44
CA ILE A 109 14.65 2.45 0.83
C ILE A 109 13.40 2.32 1.70
N VAL A 110 12.23 2.63 1.14
CA VAL A 110 10.97 2.25 1.77
C VAL A 110 10.72 0.77 1.47
N VAL A 111 10.58 -0.03 2.52
CA VAL A 111 10.28 -1.45 2.45
C VAL A 111 8.87 -1.69 2.93
N ILE A 112 8.05 -2.30 2.08
CA ILE A 112 6.68 -2.71 2.42
C ILE A 112 6.67 -4.23 2.41
N ASN A 113 6.53 -4.83 3.60
CA ASN A 113 6.59 -6.28 3.75
C ASN A 113 5.19 -6.94 3.73
N ARG A 114 5.16 -8.28 3.81
CA ARG A 114 3.93 -9.09 3.72
C ARG A 114 3.03 -9.05 4.96
N ASN A 115 3.40 -8.26 5.98
CA ASN A 115 2.51 -8.01 7.12
C ASN A 115 1.44 -6.98 6.79
N LEU A 116 1.57 -6.25 5.67
CA LEU A 116 0.49 -5.40 5.16
C LEU A 116 -0.66 -6.28 4.69
N SER A 117 -1.88 -5.92 5.06
CA SER A 117 -3.10 -6.59 4.61
C SER A 117 -4.18 -5.61 4.21
N ASP A 118 -5.13 -6.06 3.40
CA ASP A 118 -6.37 -5.35 3.14
C ASP A 118 -7.35 -5.47 4.32
N GLU A 119 -8.52 -4.84 4.20
CA GLU A 119 -9.59 -4.94 5.20
C GLU A 119 -10.13 -6.38 5.38
N ASN A 120 -10.05 -7.23 4.35
CA ASN A 120 -10.44 -8.64 4.41
C ASN A 120 -9.34 -9.57 4.97
N LYS A 121 -8.23 -9.00 5.45
CA LYS A 121 -7.05 -9.69 6.01
C LYS A 121 -6.27 -10.54 5.00
N VAL A 122 -6.45 -10.29 3.71
CA VAL A 122 -5.59 -10.81 2.63
C VAL A 122 -4.27 -10.03 2.65
N LYS A 123 -3.17 -10.76 2.68
CA LYS A 123 -1.83 -10.18 2.81
C LYS A 123 -1.26 -9.79 1.46
N LEU A 124 -0.39 -8.78 1.47
CA LEU A 124 0.44 -8.41 0.33
C LEU A 124 1.20 -9.64 -0.18
N LEU A 125 1.17 -9.86 -1.50
CA LEU A 125 1.76 -11.06 -2.10
C LEU A 125 3.29 -11.03 -2.04
N LYS A 126 3.89 -9.86 -2.29
CA LYS A 126 5.34 -9.67 -2.43
C LYS A 126 5.82 -8.48 -1.59
N VAL A 127 7.09 -8.53 -1.18
CA VAL A 127 7.75 -7.39 -0.55
C VAL A 127 8.07 -6.35 -1.62
N SER A 128 7.71 -5.09 -1.39
CA SER A 128 8.07 -3.96 -2.27
C SER A 128 9.22 -3.17 -1.66
N LYS A 129 10.16 -2.74 -2.49
CA LYS A 129 11.34 -1.95 -2.09
C LYS A 129 11.44 -0.74 -3.00
N LEU A 130 11.39 0.46 -2.42
CA LEU A 130 11.33 1.72 -3.17
C LEU A 130 12.53 2.60 -2.77
N PRO A 131 13.67 2.48 -3.47
CA PRO A 131 14.81 3.36 -3.26
C PRO A 131 14.52 4.82 -3.68
N PHE A 132 15.00 5.76 -2.88
CA PHE A 132 15.03 7.19 -3.21
C PHE A 132 16.31 7.84 -2.68
N LEU A 133 16.86 8.81 -3.42
CA LEU A 133 18.05 9.57 -3.01
C LEU A 133 17.67 10.95 -2.48
N ARG A 134 18.01 11.26 -1.22
CA ARG A 134 17.84 12.59 -0.62
C ARG A 134 18.96 13.51 -1.11
N GLU A 135 18.65 14.67 -1.68
CA GLU A 135 19.69 15.58 -2.23
C GLU A 135 19.88 16.86 -1.40
N THR A 136 21.11 17.38 -1.38
CA THR A 136 21.42 18.72 -0.87
C THR A 136 20.96 19.84 -1.84
N ARG A 137 20.48 20.97 -1.31
CA ARG A 137 20.07 22.16 -2.10
C ARG A 137 21.19 22.76 -3.00
N LEU A 138 22.45 22.34 -2.85
CA LEU A 138 23.66 22.94 -3.47
C LEU A 138 24.12 22.28 -4.80
N THR A 139 23.57 21.14 -5.19
CA THR A 139 24.03 20.34 -6.36
C THR A 139 23.76 20.97 -7.73
N LYS A 140 22.96 22.05 -7.82
CA LYS A 140 22.83 22.82 -9.08
C LYS A 140 24.20 23.31 -9.59
N VAL A 141 25.11 23.68 -8.67
CA VAL A 141 26.44 24.21 -9.03
C VAL A 141 27.34 23.10 -9.60
N LEU A 142 27.38 21.93 -8.96
CA LEU A 142 28.25 20.83 -9.39
C LEU A 142 27.79 20.16 -10.70
N PHE A 143 26.48 20.16 -10.99
CA PHE A 143 25.99 19.66 -12.28
C PHE A 143 26.23 20.65 -13.44
N GLN A 144 26.17 21.97 -13.16
CA GLN A 144 26.57 22.99 -14.14
C GLN A 144 28.09 22.91 -14.45
N GLU A 145 28.93 22.71 -13.44
CA GLU A 145 30.38 22.56 -13.65
C GLU A 145 30.74 21.30 -14.42
N LYS A 146 30.06 20.16 -14.17
CA LYS A 146 30.28 18.93 -14.96
C LYS A 146 29.96 19.11 -16.45
N HIS A 147 28.93 19.89 -16.79
CA HIS A 147 28.63 20.23 -18.19
C HIS A 147 29.68 21.16 -18.82
N ILE A 148 30.25 22.10 -18.05
CA ILE A 148 31.30 23.01 -18.52
C ILE A 148 32.61 22.25 -18.78
N ILE A 149 33.00 21.32 -17.90
CA ILE A 149 34.25 20.56 -18.01
C ILE A 149 34.20 19.56 -19.17
N GLN A 150 33.06 18.92 -19.43
CA GLN A 150 32.92 18.01 -20.57
C GLN A 150 32.96 18.74 -21.93
N ASN A 151 32.44 19.97 -21.99
CA ASN A 151 32.54 20.79 -23.20
C ASN A 151 33.97 21.28 -23.44
N HIS A 152 34.70 21.62 -22.37
CA HIS A 152 36.09 22.05 -22.48
C HIS A 152 37.04 20.91 -22.90
N GLN A 153 36.81 19.67 -22.46
CA GLN A 153 37.62 18.53 -22.89
C GLN A 153 37.44 18.21 -24.39
N ARG A 154 36.23 18.36 -24.97
CA ARG A 154 36.05 18.24 -26.43
C ARG A 154 36.86 19.28 -27.21
N PHE A 155 37.02 20.48 -26.67
CA PHE A 155 37.79 21.56 -27.31
C PHE A 155 39.30 21.28 -27.34
N ILE A 156 39.84 20.66 -26.28
CA ILE A 156 41.25 20.30 -26.19
C ILE A 156 41.53 19.15 -27.17
N PHE A 157 40.73 18.07 -27.19
CA PHE A 157 40.96 16.93 -28.10
C PHE A 157 40.71 17.23 -29.59
N GLY A 158 39.89 18.24 -29.92
CA GLY A 158 39.68 18.69 -31.30
C GLY A 158 40.88 19.40 -31.94
N LYS A 159 41.75 20.03 -31.13
CA LYS A 159 42.94 20.75 -31.62
C LYS A 159 44.13 19.84 -31.96
N TYR A 160 44.24 18.66 -31.35
CA TYR A 160 45.38 17.75 -31.55
C TYR A 160 45.20 16.76 -32.71
N LYS A 161 44.06 16.77 -33.41
CA LYS A 161 43.79 15.84 -34.53
C LYS A 161 44.10 16.40 -35.92
N MET A 162 44.70 17.60 -36.02
CA MET A 162 44.95 18.30 -37.30
C MET A 162 46.43 18.50 -37.67
N ASN A 163 47.38 17.74 -37.11
CA ASN A 163 48.81 17.92 -37.42
C ASN A 163 49.62 16.62 -37.59
N LEU A 164 49.01 15.57 -38.14
CA LEU A 164 49.74 14.36 -38.54
C LEU A 164 49.12 13.74 -39.81
N THR A 165 49.45 14.31 -40.97
CA THR A 165 49.54 13.57 -42.24
C THR A 165 50.62 14.25 -43.08
N HIS A 166 51.72 13.54 -43.23
CA HIS A 166 52.83 13.84 -44.14
C HIS A 166 52.66 12.99 -45.41
#